data_AF-A0A820PW96-F1
#
_entry.id   AF-A0A820PW96-F1
#
_cell.length_a   1.000
_cell.length_b   1.000
_cell.length_c   1.000
_cell.angle_alpha   90.00
_cell.angle_beta   90.00
_cell.angle_gamma   90.00
#
_symmetry.space_group_name_H-M   'P 1'
#
loop_
_entity.id
_entity.type
_entity.pdbx_description
1 polymer ?
#
loop_
_entity_poly.entity_id
_entity_poly.type
_entity_poly.pdbx_seq_one_letter_code
_entity_poly.pdbx_strand_id
1 'polypeptide(L)'
;VLPRLLHPKMRKEYPDIEKKIARITDSQKTMVDLYNCVKGRDAIRETRMEAVAWIAVCKVHCKLEGVFVRDWVIGNYRELHQRRNNPKSWIQYKQNPKGQQIPHIIKEIVPSDLDCHLPLYRYFDIDKFRDELYEVDIICEVIREDWRYILLIDENAPTGSLTMDLIEPHVALMHDRIDLDVSNLSLEKDYLREIGMRIDITQSPYSIELETIVQNIKNKCFQVLRPLDPLVNDHVQKMIQRQWKQVGKPTNYIPRPYVKYNAVLVPIPSASTLHQALSGKIKAIGPNVTIISIDEIKNSLLEDTYEAMKKIIARQCKGNPNEKKLYWH
;
A
#
# COMPACT_ATOMS: atom_id res chain seq x y z
N VAL A 1 6.48 9.72 5.37
CA VAL A 1 7.46 10.23 6.37
C VAL A 1 8.84 10.13 5.79
N LEU A 2 9.73 11.11 5.99
CA LEU A 2 11.11 11.00 5.46
C LEU A 2 11.76 9.70 5.95
N PRO A 3 12.40 8.91 5.06
CA PRO A 3 13.16 7.73 5.47
C PRO A 3 14.23 8.08 6.50
N ARG A 4 14.43 7.19 7.49
CA ARG A 4 15.42 7.37 8.54
C ARG A 4 16.28 6.12 8.68
N LEU A 5 17.52 6.33 9.10
CA LEU A 5 18.39 5.24 9.53
C LEU A 5 17.84 4.63 10.82
N LEU A 6 17.88 3.30 10.89
CA LEU A 6 17.64 2.58 12.13
C LEU A 6 18.69 2.92 13.18
N HIS A 7 18.32 2.83 14.46
CA HIS A 7 19.29 3.00 15.54
C HIS A 7 20.52 2.07 15.37
N PRO A 8 21.76 2.53 15.64
CA PRO A 8 22.99 1.74 15.40
C PRO A 8 22.99 0.34 16.00
N LYS A 9 22.34 0.15 17.16
CA LYS A 9 22.18 -1.15 17.80
C LYS A 9 21.44 -2.16 16.88
N MET A 10 20.31 -1.76 16.30
CA MET A 10 19.54 -2.64 15.41
C MET A 10 20.25 -2.87 14.08
N ARG A 11 20.95 -1.86 13.56
CA ARG A 11 21.77 -2.00 12.33
C ARG A 11 22.84 -3.07 12.49
N LYS A 12 23.45 -3.14 13.68
CA LYS A 12 24.42 -4.19 14.03
C LYS A 12 23.76 -5.57 14.20
N GLU A 13 22.54 -5.61 14.74
CA GLU A 13 21.80 -6.85 14.98
C GLU A 13 21.22 -7.45 13.69
N TYR A 14 20.79 -6.61 12.75
CA TYR A 14 20.11 -6.98 11.50
C TYR A 14 20.78 -6.35 10.26
N PRO A 15 22.06 -6.66 10.00
CA PRO A 15 22.80 -6.06 8.89
C PRO A 15 22.28 -6.48 7.50
N ASP A 16 21.47 -7.53 7.43
CA ASP A 16 20.85 -8.01 6.20
C ASP A 16 19.75 -7.07 5.68
N ILE A 17 19.11 -6.30 6.57
CA ILE A 17 18.06 -5.34 6.21
C ILE A 17 18.61 -4.29 5.25
N GLU A 18 19.71 -3.62 5.59
CA GLU A 18 20.33 -2.60 4.73
C GLU A 18 20.75 -3.18 3.38
N LYS A 19 21.25 -4.42 3.36
CA LYS A 19 21.61 -5.09 2.10
C LYS A 19 20.39 -5.27 1.19
N LYS A 20 19.23 -5.64 1.73
CA LYS A 20 18.00 -5.79 0.93
C LYS A 20 17.40 -4.45 0.52
N ILE A 21 17.48 -3.43 1.36
CA ILE A 21 17.08 -2.07 0.99
C ILE A 21 17.92 -1.59 -0.20
N ALA A 22 19.24 -1.70 -0.13
CA ALA A 22 20.14 -1.32 -1.22
C ALA A 22 19.83 -2.11 -2.51
N ARG A 23 19.43 -3.39 -2.42
CA ARG A 23 19.04 -4.15 -3.61
C ARG A 23 17.83 -3.58 -4.35
N ILE A 24 16.97 -2.82 -3.68
CA ILE A 24 15.74 -2.28 -4.25
C ILE A 24 15.90 -0.79 -4.60
N THR A 25 16.69 -0.06 -3.82
CA THR A 25 16.70 1.41 -3.85
C THR A 25 17.93 2.02 -4.52
N ASP A 26 18.98 1.24 -4.82
CA ASP A 26 20.21 1.75 -5.43
C ASP A 26 20.05 2.03 -6.93
N SER A 27 19.91 3.31 -7.28
CA SER A 27 19.75 3.73 -8.68
C SER A 27 20.95 3.46 -9.57
N GLN A 28 22.11 3.13 -8.99
CA GLN A 28 23.34 2.87 -9.73
C GLN A 28 23.49 1.40 -10.14
N LYS A 29 22.53 0.53 -9.79
CA LYS A 29 22.54 -0.86 -10.25
C LYS A 29 22.58 -0.97 -11.77
N THR A 30 23.37 -1.92 -12.22
CA THR A 30 23.56 -2.23 -13.63
C THR A 30 22.60 -3.32 -14.11
N MET A 31 22.48 -3.48 -15.42
CA MET A 31 21.74 -4.62 -16.01
C MET A 31 22.32 -5.98 -15.60
N VAL A 32 23.62 -6.06 -15.29
CA VAL A 32 24.25 -7.29 -14.79
C VAL A 32 23.74 -7.64 -13.39
N ASP A 33 23.54 -6.63 -12.52
CA ASP A 33 22.98 -6.83 -11.19
C ASP A 33 21.54 -7.36 -11.28
N LEU A 34 20.73 -6.82 -12.19
CA LEU A 34 19.37 -7.28 -12.45
C LEU A 34 19.35 -8.68 -13.06
N TYR A 35 20.23 -8.98 -14.02
CA TYR A 35 20.35 -10.29 -14.61
C TYR A 35 20.63 -11.37 -13.55
N ASN A 36 21.52 -11.09 -12.59
CA ASN A 36 21.81 -12.03 -11.50
C ASN A 36 20.60 -12.29 -10.60
N CYS A 37 19.72 -11.30 -10.41
CA CYS A 37 18.47 -11.45 -9.66
C CYS A 37 17.43 -12.31 -10.41
N VAL A 38 17.43 -12.24 -11.75
CA VAL A 38 16.36 -12.80 -12.60
C VAL A 38 16.71 -14.16 -13.21
N LYS A 39 17.96 -14.32 -13.67
CA LYS A 39 18.50 -15.51 -14.36
C LYS A 39 19.77 -16.09 -13.73
N GLY A 40 20.26 -15.49 -12.64
CA GLY A 40 21.43 -16.01 -11.93
C GLY A 40 21.20 -17.42 -11.37
N ARG A 41 22.30 -18.12 -11.04
CA ARG A 41 22.26 -19.48 -10.47
C ARG A 41 21.38 -19.58 -9.22
N ASP A 42 21.33 -18.51 -8.44
CA ASP A 42 20.59 -18.42 -7.18
C ASP A 42 19.28 -17.62 -7.33
N ALA A 43 18.79 -17.44 -8.56
CA ALA A 43 17.55 -16.72 -8.83
C ALA A 43 16.35 -17.49 -8.24
N ILE A 44 15.61 -16.81 -7.37
CA ILE A 44 14.39 -17.28 -6.72
C ILE A 44 13.28 -16.25 -6.94
N ARG A 45 12.06 -16.59 -6.55
CA ARG A 45 10.92 -15.66 -6.66
C ARG A 45 11.21 -14.31 -6.01
N GLU A 46 11.80 -14.31 -4.83
CA GLU A 46 12.06 -13.10 -4.06
C GLU A 46 13.14 -12.22 -4.69
N THR A 47 14.17 -12.81 -5.32
CA THR A 47 15.17 -12.00 -6.06
C THR A 47 14.58 -11.42 -7.34
N ARG A 48 13.64 -12.12 -7.98
CA ARG A 48 12.84 -11.55 -9.08
C ARG A 48 11.93 -10.42 -8.59
N MET A 49 11.27 -10.58 -7.43
CA MET A 49 10.51 -9.49 -6.79
C MET A 49 11.42 -8.29 -6.46
N GLU A 50 12.65 -8.51 -6.00
CA GLU A 50 13.64 -7.43 -5.81
C GLU A 50 13.94 -6.69 -7.12
N ALA A 51 14.05 -7.39 -8.26
CA ALA A 51 14.27 -6.78 -9.56
C ALA A 51 13.05 -5.95 -10.03
N VAL A 52 11.83 -6.49 -9.92
CA VAL A 52 10.59 -5.76 -10.23
C VAL A 52 10.47 -4.51 -9.35
N ALA A 53 10.68 -4.67 -8.05
CA ALA A 53 10.67 -3.59 -7.07
C ALA A 53 11.71 -2.52 -7.41
N TRP A 54 12.91 -2.92 -7.81
CA TRP A 54 13.96 -2.00 -8.24
C TRP A 54 13.54 -1.18 -9.46
N ILE A 55 12.97 -1.82 -10.50
CA ILE A 55 12.50 -1.08 -11.69
C ILE A 55 11.41 -0.07 -11.28
N ALA A 56 10.46 -0.49 -10.46
CA ALA A 56 9.39 0.38 -9.97
C ALA A 56 9.96 1.59 -9.18
N VAL A 57 10.88 1.35 -8.25
CA VAL A 57 11.41 2.40 -7.38
C VAL A 57 12.44 3.27 -8.10
N CYS A 58 13.40 2.69 -8.82
CA CYS A 58 14.55 3.39 -9.37
C CYS A 58 14.33 3.97 -10.77
N LYS A 59 13.54 3.30 -11.63
CA LYS A 59 13.21 3.79 -12.98
C LYS A 59 11.92 4.60 -12.99
N VAL A 60 10.90 4.14 -12.27
CA VAL A 60 9.57 4.77 -12.28
C VAL A 60 9.32 5.70 -11.09
N HIS A 61 10.19 5.71 -10.08
CA HIS A 61 10.04 6.54 -8.90
C HIS A 61 8.78 6.21 -8.07
N CYS A 62 8.34 4.95 -8.10
CA CYS A 62 7.32 4.46 -7.20
C CYS A 62 7.84 4.43 -5.75
N LYS A 63 6.90 4.49 -4.81
CA LYS A 63 7.14 4.21 -3.40
C LYS A 63 6.67 2.79 -3.11
N LEU A 64 7.59 1.91 -2.74
CA LEU A 64 7.29 0.50 -2.45
C LEU A 64 6.87 0.35 -0.98
N GLU A 65 5.78 -0.35 -0.73
CA GLU A 65 5.14 -0.45 0.58
C GLU A 65 4.62 -1.86 0.85
N GLY A 66 3.97 -2.05 2.00
CA GLY A 66 3.14 -3.24 2.23
C GLY A 66 3.91 -4.52 2.57
N VAL A 67 3.37 -5.64 2.08
CA VAL A 67 3.72 -6.98 2.59
C VAL A 67 5.14 -7.39 2.22
N PHE A 68 5.61 -7.07 1.01
CA PHE A 68 6.97 -7.41 0.60
C PHE A 68 8.04 -6.74 1.47
N VAL A 69 7.87 -5.45 1.80
CA VAL A 69 8.78 -4.74 2.69
C VAL A 69 8.78 -5.41 4.08
N ARG A 70 7.59 -5.69 4.63
CA ARG A 70 7.44 -6.34 5.93
C ARG A 70 8.07 -7.74 5.97
N ASP A 71 7.62 -8.63 5.09
CA ASP A 71 7.90 -10.06 5.19
C ASP A 71 9.29 -10.39 4.65
N TRP A 72 9.68 -9.83 3.50
CA TRP A 72 10.96 -10.14 2.87
C TRP A 72 12.10 -9.23 3.32
N VAL A 73 11.93 -7.90 3.18
CA VAL A 73 13.01 -6.94 3.43
C VAL A 73 13.38 -6.92 4.91
N ILE A 74 12.39 -6.77 5.79
CA ILE A 74 12.62 -6.72 7.25
C ILE A 74 12.60 -8.11 7.89
N GLY A 75 11.55 -8.89 7.62
CA GLY A 75 11.31 -10.19 8.26
C GLY A 75 12.27 -11.29 7.83
N ASN A 76 12.78 -11.24 6.60
CA ASN A 76 13.47 -12.37 5.95
C ASN A 76 12.65 -13.67 5.98
N TYR A 77 11.32 -13.55 5.94
CA TYR A 77 10.43 -14.68 5.94
C TYR A 77 10.40 -15.33 4.57
N ARG A 78 10.58 -16.65 4.61
CA ARG A 78 10.45 -17.56 3.49
C ARG A 78 9.56 -18.67 3.98
N GLU A 79 8.36 -18.79 3.44
CA GLU A 79 7.55 -19.96 3.76
C GLU A 79 8.02 -21.13 2.88
N LEU A 80 8.67 -22.12 3.50
CA LEU A 80 9.03 -23.37 2.84
C LEU A 80 7.74 -24.06 2.40
N HIS A 81 7.58 -24.19 1.08
CA HIS A 81 6.45 -24.71 0.31
C HIS A 81 6.04 -26.16 0.63
N GLN A 82 5.86 -26.53 1.90
CA GLN A 82 5.57 -27.91 2.30
C GLN A 82 4.19 -28.42 1.83
N ARG A 83 3.40 -27.63 1.09
CA ARG A 83 2.07 -28.05 0.62
C ARG A 83 1.75 -27.82 -0.87
N ARG A 84 2.55 -27.06 -1.64
CA ARG A 84 2.28 -26.82 -3.07
C ARG A 84 3.58 -26.74 -3.88
N ASN A 85 3.98 -27.88 -4.43
CA ASN A 85 5.22 -28.03 -5.20
C ASN A 85 5.16 -27.41 -6.61
N ASN A 86 4.01 -26.90 -7.05
CA ASN A 86 3.87 -26.32 -8.38
C ASN A 86 3.67 -24.79 -8.31
N PRO A 87 4.68 -23.98 -8.64
CA PRO A 87 4.58 -22.52 -8.67
C PRO A 87 3.45 -21.98 -9.54
N LYS A 88 3.02 -22.73 -10.56
CA LYS A 88 1.87 -22.38 -11.41
C LYS A 88 0.52 -22.38 -10.67
N SER A 89 0.47 -22.96 -9.48
CA SER A 89 -0.74 -23.05 -8.64
C SER A 89 -0.85 -21.94 -7.58
N TRP A 90 0.05 -20.96 -7.63
CA TRP A 90 0.12 -19.88 -6.64
C TRP A 90 -0.77 -18.69 -6.98
N ILE A 91 -1.29 -18.61 -8.21
CA ILE A 91 -2.27 -17.60 -8.62
C ILE A 91 -3.68 -18.15 -8.48
N GLN A 92 -4.57 -17.30 -7.97
CA GLN A 92 -6.00 -17.48 -8.02
C GLN A 92 -6.62 -16.28 -8.73
N TYR A 93 -7.82 -16.48 -9.26
CA TYR A 93 -8.55 -15.44 -9.96
C TYR A 93 -9.84 -15.10 -9.20
N LYS A 94 -10.11 -13.81 -9.06
CA LYS A 94 -11.39 -13.27 -8.56
C LYS A 94 -12.03 -12.40 -9.61
N GLN A 95 -13.35 -12.38 -9.68
CA GLN A 95 -14.04 -11.41 -10.53
C GLN A 95 -14.15 -10.06 -9.81
N ASN A 96 -13.79 -8.98 -10.49
CA ASN A 96 -14.11 -7.63 -10.02
C ASN A 96 -15.58 -7.27 -10.34
N PRO A 97 -16.10 -6.11 -9.87
CA PRO A 97 -17.46 -5.67 -10.15
C PRO A 97 -17.79 -5.51 -11.64
N LYS A 98 -16.77 -5.36 -12.50
CA LYS A 98 -16.91 -5.29 -13.96
C LYS A 98 -16.89 -6.67 -14.63
N GLY A 99 -16.82 -7.75 -13.86
CA GLY A 99 -16.78 -9.14 -14.34
C GLY A 99 -15.42 -9.61 -14.84
N GLN A 100 -14.37 -8.78 -14.75
CA GLN A 100 -13.02 -9.11 -15.19
C GLN A 100 -12.32 -9.99 -14.15
N GLN A 101 -11.60 -11.02 -14.62
CA GLN A 101 -10.76 -11.84 -13.75
C GLN A 101 -9.51 -11.08 -13.33
N ILE A 102 -9.31 -11.00 -12.03
CA ILE A 102 -8.21 -10.33 -11.37
C ILE A 102 -7.33 -11.39 -10.70
N PRO A 103 -6.05 -11.48 -11.07
CA PRO A 103 -5.11 -12.39 -10.44
C PRO A 103 -4.76 -11.87 -9.04
N HIS A 104 -4.74 -12.77 -8.07
CA HIS A 104 -4.15 -12.52 -6.76
C HIS A 104 -3.37 -13.75 -6.33
N ILE A 105 -2.27 -13.53 -5.63
CA ILE A 105 -1.50 -14.64 -5.08
C ILE A 105 -2.25 -15.28 -3.90
N ILE A 106 -2.14 -16.59 -3.75
CA ILE A 106 -2.69 -17.30 -2.59
C ILE A 106 -2.08 -16.76 -1.28
N LYS A 107 -2.91 -16.67 -0.25
CA LYS A 107 -2.56 -15.97 1.00
C LYS A 107 -1.46 -16.69 1.79
N GLU A 108 -1.17 -17.95 1.48
CA GLU A 108 -0.14 -18.77 2.12
C GLU A 108 1.25 -18.56 1.50
N ILE A 109 1.39 -17.85 0.38
CA ILE A 109 2.71 -17.52 -0.18
C ILE A 109 3.23 -16.25 0.46
N VAL A 110 4.48 -16.32 0.95
CA VAL A 110 5.18 -15.24 1.65
C VAL A 110 6.57 -15.05 1.05
N PRO A 111 6.94 -13.83 0.61
CA PRO A 111 6.12 -12.62 0.55
C PRO A 111 4.99 -12.76 -0.50
N SER A 112 3.83 -12.13 -0.27
CA SER A 112 2.69 -12.26 -1.19
C SER A 112 2.88 -11.43 -2.47
N ASP A 113 2.90 -10.12 -2.35
CA ASP A 113 2.70 -9.17 -3.44
C ASP A 113 3.59 -7.94 -3.25
N LEU A 114 3.78 -7.20 -4.35
CA LEU A 114 4.42 -5.89 -4.35
C LEU A 114 3.35 -4.80 -4.38
N ASP A 115 3.32 -3.94 -3.37
CA ASP A 115 2.42 -2.78 -3.34
C ASP A 115 3.22 -1.50 -3.59
N CYS A 116 2.91 -0.78 -4.67
CA CYS A 116 3.63 0.43 -5.05
C CYS A 116 2.67 1.60 -5.25
N HIS A 117 2.95 2.73 -4.62
CA HIS A 117 2.32 4.00 -4.99
C HIS A 117 3.06 4.63 -6.15
N LEU A 118 2.30 4.98 -7.20
CA LEU A 118 2.81 5.74 -8.34
C LEU A 118 3.28 7.14 -7.92
N PRO A 119 4.23 7.75 -8.66
CA PRO A 119 4.72 9.08 -8.33
C PRO A 119 3.64 10.15 -8.51
N LEU A 120 3.50 11.04 -7.53
CA LEU A 120 2.50 12.13 -7.58
C LEU A 120 2.85 13.21 -8.62
N TYR A 121 4.14 13.48 -8.82
CA TYR A 121 4.61 14.63 -9.60
C TYR A 121 5.23 14.22 -10.95
N ARG A 122 5.01 12.98 -11.39
CA ARG A 122 5.58 12.47 -12.64
C ARG A 122 4.54 11.66 -13.38
N TYR A 123 4.57 11.79 -14.70
CA TYR A 123 3.78 10.92 -15.56
C TYR A 123 4.27 9.47 -15.43
N PHE A 124 3.32 8.55 -15.32
CA PHE A 124 3.57 7.12 -15.34
C PHE A 124 3.07 6.55 -16.67
N ASP A 125 3.97 5.83 -17.34
CA ASP A 125 3.69 5.11 -18.59
C ASP A 125 3.79 3.60 -18.31
N ILE A 126 2.64 2.92 -18.39
CA ILE A 126 2.55 1.50 -18.11
C ILE A 126 3.21 0.64 -19.18
N ASP A 127 3.18 1.06 -20.44
CA ASP A 127 3.79 0.30 -21.53
C ASP A 127 5.30 0.39 -21.45
N LYS A 128 5.83 1.59 -21.17
CA LYS A 128 7.26 1.76 -20.89
C LYS A 128 7.71 0.94 -19.68
N PHE A 129 6.89 0.86 -18.62
CA PHE A 129 7.21 0.02 -17.47
C PHE A 129 7.29 -1.46 -17.83
N ARG A 130 6.38 -1.94 -18.69
CA ARG A 130 6.42 -3.31 -19.21
C ARG A 130 7.66 -3.56 -20.07
N ASP A 131 8.05 -2.60 -20.90
CA ASP A 131 9.28 -2.69 -21.70
C ASP A 131 10.51 -2.84 -20.80
N GLU A 132 10.64 -2.04 -19.75
CA GLU A 132 11.75 -2.14 -18.78
C GLU A 132 11.77 -3.50 -18.04
N LEU A 133 10.61 -4.10 -17.75
CA LEU A 133 10.52 -5.45 -17.21
C LEU A 133 10.96 -6.50 -18.25
N TYR A 134 10.52 -6.32 -19.50
CA TYR A 134 10.85 -7.24 -20.59
C TYR A 134 12.34 -7.26 -20.92
N GLU A 135 13.03 -6.11 -20.83
CA GLU A 135 14.48 -5.99 -21.02
C GLU A 135 15.30 -6.89 -20.07
N VAL A 136 14.73 -7.22 -18.89
CA VAL A 136 15.37 -8.13 -17.91
C VAL A 136 14.75 -9.52 -17.88
N ASP A 137 13.95 -9.90 -18.90
CA ASP A 137 13.28 -11.20 -19.00
C ASP A 137 12.22 -11.45 -17.91
N ILE A 138 11.47 -10.40 -17.57
CA ILE A 138 10.29 -10.49 -16.72
C ILE A 138 9.05 -10.27 -17.59
N ILE A 139 8.17 -11.27 -17.63
CA ILE A 139 6.94 -11.20 -18.42
C ILE A 139 5.85 -10.60 -17.54
N CYS A 140 5.17 -9.57 -18.05
CA CYS A 140 4.15 -8.84 -17.30
C CYS A 140 2.85 -8.68 -18.12
N GLU A 141 1.77 -9.18 -17.55
CA GLU A 141 0.40 -8.89 -17.96
C GLU A 141 -0.20 -7.82 -17.06
N VAL A 142 -0.95 -6.91 -17.65
CA VAL A 142 -1.52 -5.74 -16.95
C VAL A 142 -3.03 -5.74 -17.05
N ILE A 143 -3.67 -5.59 -15.91
CA ILE A 143 -5.10 -5.34 -15.79
C ILE A 143 -5.31 -3.95 -15.17
N ARG A 144 -6.08 -3.11 -15.85
CA ARG A 144 -6.42 -1.77 -15.38
C ARG A 144 -7.74 -1.78 -14.59
N GLU A 145 -7.71 -1.33 -13.34
CA GLU A 145 -8.89 -0.87 -12.60
C GLU A 145 -8.88 0.66 -12.52
N ASP A 146 -9.94 1.32 -12.05
CA ASP A 146 -10.00 2.79 -12.08
C ASP A 146 -8.90 3.45 -11.21
N TRP A 147 -8.52 2.79 -10.11
CA TRP A 147 -7.64 3.32 -9.06
C TRP A 147 -6.26 2.64 -8.97
N ARG A 148 -6.00 1.60 -9.76
CA ARG A 148 -4.69 0.91 -9.81
C ARG A 148 -4.45 0.14 -11.10
N TYR A 149 -3.21 -0.25 -11.34
CA TYR A 149 -2.87 -1.32 -12.28
C TYR A 149 -2.52 -2.58 -11.48
N ILE A 150 -3.07 -3.71 -11.88
CA ILE A 150 -2.81 -5.02 -11.29
C ILE A 150 -1.97 -5.80 -12.29
N LEU A 151 -0.78 -6.19 -11.84
CA LEU A 151 0.22 -6.82 -12.67
C LEU A 151 0.35 -8.28 -12.27
N LEU A 152 0.17 -9.17 -13.24
CA LEU A 152 0.57 -10.56 -13.13
C LEU A 152 1.94 -10.70 -13.77
N ILE A 153 2.90 -11.09 -12.95
CA ILE A 153 4.29 -11.21 -13.36
C ILE A 153 4.69 -12.68 -13.29
N ASP A 154 5.31 -13.14 -14.38
CA ASP A 154 5.94 -14.46 -14.44
C ASP A 154 4.98 -15.63 -14.13
N GLU A 155 3.73 -15.58 -14.61
CA GLU A 155 2.68 -16.58 -14.32
C GLU A 155 3.19 -18.03 -14.46
N ASN A 156 4.02 -18.27 -15.48
CA ASN A 156 4.54 -19.59 -15.84
C ASN A 156 6.04 -19.78 -15.58
N ALA A 157 6.71 -18.84 -14.90
CA ALA A 157 8.14 -18.95 -14.67
C ALA A 157 8.46 -20.09 -13.68
N PRO A 158 9.61 -20.79 -13.85
CA PRO A 158 10.03 -21.85 -12.94
C PRO A 158 10.23 -21.39 -11.49
N THR A 159 10.62 -20.12 -11.31
CA THR A 159 10.78 -19.48 -10.00
C THR A 159 9.45 -19.18 -9.31
N GLY A 160 8.35 -19.17 -10.06
CA GLY A 160 7.00 -18.87 -9.58
C GLY A 160 6.55 -17.45 -9.85
N SER A 161 5.23 -17.32 -9.97
CA SER A 161 4.51 -16.09 -10.26
C SER A 161 4.48 -15.13 -9.08
N LEU A 162 4.36 -13.84 -9.37
CA LEU A 162 4.12 -12.81 -8.36
C LEU A 162 3.09 -11.79 -8.89
N THR A 163 2.43 -11.10 -7.96
CA THR A 163 1.50 -10.02 -8.29
C THR A 163 2.03 -8.69 -7.78
N MET A 164 1.72 -7.61 -8.51
CA MET A 164 2.07 -6.25 -8.14
C MET A 164 0.88 -5.32 -8.35
N ASP A 165 0.62 -4.47 -7.37
CA ASP A 165 -0.32 -3.37 -7.48
C ASP A 165 0.44 -2.05 -7.65
N LEU A 166 0.12 -1.33 -8.73
CA LEU A 166 0.53 0.07 -8.94
C LEU A 166 -0.65 0.98 -8.63
N ILE A 167 -0.66 1.55 -7.43
CA ILE A 167 -1.74 2.32 -6.86
C ILE A 167 -1.64 3.76 -7.33
N GLU A 168 -2.75 4.30 -7.85
CA GLU A 168 -2.81 5.67 -8.36
C GLU A 168 -2.66 6.70 -7.22
N PRO A 169 -2.00 7.85 -7.46
CA PRO A 169 -1.77 8.83 -6.39
C PRO A 169 -3.07 9.44 -5.85
N HIS A 170 -4.13 9.52 -6.66
CA HIS A 170 -5.39 10.15 -6.27
C HIS A 170 -6.16 9.37 -5.21
N VAL A 171 -5.90 8.06 -5.04
CA VAL A 171 -6.49 7.25 -3.97
C VAL A 171 -5.61 7.16 -2.73
N ALA A 172 -4.46 7.84 -2.69
CA ALA A 172 -3.54 7.81 -1.55
C ALA A 172 -4.25 8.15 -0.22
N LEU A 173 -5.21 9.09 -0.23
CA LEU A 173 -5.99 9.44 0.97
C LEU A 173 -6.81 8.27 1.55
N MET A 174 -7.32 7.36 0.71
CA MET A 174 -8.01 6.14 1.16
C MET A 174 -7.02 5.09 1.69
N HIS A 175 -5.80 5.08 1.14
CA HIS A 175 -4.70 4.20 1.52
C HIS A 175 -3.86 4.71 2.70
N ASP A 176 -4.06 5.98 3.12
CA ASP A 176 -3.56 6.58 4.36
C ASP A 176 -4.30 6.04 5.61
N ARG A 177 -4.95 4.88 5.49
CA ARG A 177 -5.44 4.09 6.62
C ARG A 177 -4.56 2.88 6.78
N ILE A 178 -3.98 2.74 7.96
CA ILE A 178 -3.14 1.60 8.30
C ILE A 178 -3.85 0.78 9.35
N ASP A 179 -4.08 -0.49 9.02
CA ASP A 179 -4.75 -1.41 9.94
C ASP A 179 -3.76 -1.96 10.98
N LEU A 180 -2.51 -2.23 10.56
CA LEU A 180 -1.46 -2.88 11.35
C LEU A 180 -0.15 -2.07 11.29
N ASP A 181 0.49 -1.86 12.43
CA ASP A 181 1.79 -1.15 12.53
C ASP A 181 2.86 -1.68 11.58
N VAL A 182 2.97 -3.01 11.48
CA VAL A 182 3.93 -3.72 10.62
C VAL A 182 3.66 -3.57 9.12
N SER A 183 2.54 -2.97 8.72
CA SER A 183 2.21 -2.61 7.33
C SER A 183 2.47 -1.13 7.02
N ASN A 184 3.15 -0.40 7.91
CA ASN A 184 3.47 1.03 7.77
C ASN A 184 4.86 1.30 7.16
N LEU A 185 5.57 0.29 6.67
CA LEU A 185 6.92 0.50 6.12
C LEU A 185 6.89 0.83 4.63
N SER A 186 7.88 1.61 4.19
CA SER A 186 8.04 2.01 2.79
C SER A 186 9.51 2.17 2.41
N LEU A 187 9.83 1.92 1.14
CA LEU A 187 11.14 2.13 0.53
C LEU A 187 11.03 3.12 -0.64
N GLU A 188 12.05 3.96 -0.77
CA GLU A 188 12.12 5.02 -1.79
C GLU A 188 13.53 5.05 -2.41
N LYS A 189 13.63 5.58 -3.63
CA LYS A 189 14.86 5.62 -4.43
C LYS A 189 16.00 6.33 -3.68
N ASP A 190 17.21 5.76 -3.78
CA ASP A 190 18.49 6.27 -3.25
C ASP A 190 18.59 6.39 -1.72
N TYR A 191 17.61 5.86 -0.99
CA TYR A 191 17.65 5.67 0.47
C TYR A 191 18.19 4.27 0.80
N LEU A 192 19.49 4.07 0.57
CA LEU A 192 20.12 2.73 0.55
C LEU A 192 20.15 2.02 1.91
N ARG A 193 20.00 2.77 3.00
CA ARG A 193 20.11 2.27 4.38
C ARG A 193 18.94 2.70 5.26
N GLU A 194 18.07 3.55 4.72
CA GLU A 194 16.98 4.19 5.43
C GLU A 194 15.65 3.49 5.12
N ILE A 195 14.77 3.46 6.11
CA ILE A 195 13.40 2.94 5.95
C ILE A 195 12.43 4.09 6.19
N GLY A 196 11.48 4.24 5.28
CA GLY A 196 10.39 5.19 5.42
C GLY A 196 9.19 4.60 6.15
N MET A 197 8.37 5.47 6.71
CA MET A 197 6.99 5.12 7.11
C MET A 197 5.99 5.75 6.15
N ARG A 198 4.91 5.00 5.86
CA ARG A 198 3.77 5.49 5.06
C ARG A 198 3.13 6.67 5.78
N ILE A 199 2.78 6.47 7.05
CA ILE A 199 2.16 7.44 7.95
C ILE A 199 3.03 7.68 9.18
N ASP A 200 3.08 8.93 9.65
CA ASP A 200 3.79 9.27 10.87
C ASP A 200 2.99 8.88 12.12
N ILE A 201 3.24 7.67 12.61
CA ILE A 201 2.64 7.15 13.85
C ILE A 201 3.52 7.39 15.07
N THR A 202 4.48 8.31 15.00
CA THR A 202 5.37 8.67 16.13
C THR A 202 4.83 9.79 17.01
N GLN A 203 3.67 10.36 16.67
CA GLN A 203 3.09 11.50 17.37
C GLN A 203 1.95 11.10 18.32
N SER A 204 1.89 11.78 19.47
CA SER A 204 0.82 11.65 20.48
C SER A 204 -0.59 11.69 19.86
N PRO A 205 -1.54 10.82 20.29
CA PRO A 205 -1.52 10.05 21.56
C PRO A 205 -0.88 8.67 21.50
N TYR A 206 -0.42 8.20 20.33
CA TYR A 206 0.20 6.89 20.17
C TYR A 206 1.53 7.04 19.45
N SER A 207 2.64 6.72 20.12
CA SER A 207 3.99 6.82 19.56
C SER A 207 4.57 5.44 19.35
N ILE A 208 4.45 4.91 18.12
CA ILE A 208 5.15 3.68 17.72
C ILE A 208 6.37 4.10 16.90
N GLU A 209 7.55 3.88 17.46
CA GLU A 209 8.81 4.16 16.78
C GLU A 209 9.08 3.14 15.66
N LEU A 210 9.84 3.54 14.64
CA LEU A 210 10.24 2.67 13.53
C LEU A 210 10.94 1.41 14.03
N GLU A 211 11.80 1.55 15.04
CA GLU A 211 12.48 0.50 15.78
C GLU A 211 11.50 -0.55 16.32
N THR A 212 10.39 -0.09 16.90
CA THR A 212 9.35 -0.96 17.47
C THR A 212 8.67 -1.76 16.37
N ILE A 213 8.39 -1.12 15.22
CA ILE A 213 7.81 -1.81 14.06
C ILE A 213 8.77 -2.90 13.55
N VAL A 214 10.06 -2.59 13.40
CA VAL A 214 11.07 -3.56 12.97
C VAL A 214 11.17 -4.72 13.95
N GLN A 215 11.18 -4.45 15.25
CA GLN A 215 11.23 -5.49 16.27
C GLN A 215 9.97 -6.34 16.29
N ASN A 216 8.79 -5.72 16.14
CA ASN A 216 7.51 -6.41 16.01
C ASN A 216 7.52 -7.32 14.80
N ILE A 217 8.01 -6.85 13.65
CA ILE A 217 8.23 -7.70 12.49
C ILE A 217 9.11 -8.87 12.88
N LYS A 218 10.34 -8.67 13.34
CA LYS A 218 11.27 -9.76 13.69
C LYS A 218 10.66 -10.80 14.65
N ASN A 219 9.87 -10.35 15.62
CA ASN A 219 9.22 -11.21 16.62
C ASN A 219 7.89 -11.84 16.15
N LYS A 220 7.46 -11.61 14.90
CA LYS A 220 6.12 -11.95 14.40
C LYS A 220 5.00 -11.42 15.29
N CYS A 221 5.13 -10.18 15.76
CA CYS A 221 4.13 -9.46 16.52
C CYS A 221 3.53 -8.31 15.69
N PHE A 222 2.30 -7.89 16.00
CA PHE A 222 1.68 -6.72 15.39
C PHE A 222 0.72 -6.00 16.34
N GLN A 223 0.60 -4.70 16.21
CA GLN A 223 -0.38 -3.86 16.88
C GLN A 223 -1.46 -3.45 15.87
N VAL A 224 -2.73 -3.60 16.24
CA VAL A 224 -3.84 -3.07 15.45
C VAL A 224 -3.99 -1.58 15.71
N LEU A 225 -4.04 -0.79 14.64
CA LEU A 225 -4.03 0.68 14.66
C LEU A 225 -5.39 1.35 14.48
N ARG A 226 -6.46 0.57 14.28
CA ARG A 226 -7.83 1.08 14.15
C ARG A 226 -8.85 0.18 14.83
N PRO A 227 -10.09 0.65 15.03
CA PRO A 227 -11.18 -0.18 15.53
C PRO A 227 -11.41 -1.41 14.64
N LEU A 228 -11.81 -2.52 15.27
CA LEU A 228 -12.12 -3.75 14.54
C LEU A 228 -13.40 -3.57 13.75
N ASP A 229 -13.30 -3.76 12.44
CA ASP A 229 -14.40 -3.93 11.50
C ASP A 229 -14.18 -5.24 10.72
N PRO A 230 -15.14 -5.69 9.88
CA PRO A 230 -15.00 -6.94 9.14
C PRO A 230 -13.71 -7.03 8.31
N LEU A 231 -13.28 -5.93 7.68
CA LEU A 231 -12.09 -5.89 6.84
C LEU A 231 -10.81 -5.99 7.69
N VAL A 232 -10.75 -5.27 8.79
CA VAL A 232 -9.62 -5.33 9.73
C VAL A 232 -9.53 -6.72 10.36
N ASN A 233 -10.66 -7.32 10.71
CA ASN A 233 -10.70 -8.69 11.24
C ASN A 233 -10.14 -9.70 10.24
N ASP A 234 -10.49 -9.60 8.95
CA ASP A 234 -9.93 -10.46 7.91
C ASP A 234 -8.39 -10.34 7.82
N HIS A 235 -7.86 -9.11 7.95
CA HIS A 235 -6.43 -8.88 8.00
C HIS A 235 -5.77 -9.47 9.26
N VAL A 236 -6.39 -9.32 10.43
CA VAL A 236 -5.94 -9.93 11.69
C VAL A 236 -5.92 -11.45 11.59
N GLN A 237 -6.98 -12.08 11.08
CA GLN A 237 -7.04 -13.52 10.91
C GLN A 237 -5.97 -14.03 9.93
N LYS A 238 -5.72 -13.31 8.83
CA LYS A 238 -4.63 -13.62 7.90
C LYS A 238 -3.26 -13.62 8.61
N MET A 239 -3.01 -12.65 9.49
CA MET A 239 -1.77 -12.58 10.26
C MET A 239 -1.64 -13.75 11.25
N ILE A 240 -2.72 -14.06 11.98
CA ILE A 240 -2.75 -15.19 12.94
C ILE A 240 -2.49 -16.53 12.23
N GLN A 241 -3.12 -16.76 11.08
CA GLN A 241 -2.87 -17.96 10.26
C GLN A 241 -1.39 -18.12 9.89
N ARG A 242 -0.70 -17.00 9.63
CA ARG A 242 0.74 -16.92 9.35
C ARG A 242 1.63 -16.93 10.60
N GLN A 243 1.08 -17.31 11.75
CA GLN A 243 1.75 -17.43 13.05
C GLN A 243 2.20 -16.09 13.66
N TRP A 244 1.53 -15.00 13.30
CA TRP A 244 1.75 -13.71 13.95
C TRP A 244 0.88 -13.57 15.21
N LYS A 245 1.38 -12.81 16.20
CA LYS A 245 0.70 -12.56 17.47
C LYS A 245 0.31 -11.09 17.59
N GLN A 246 -0.94 -10.83 17.91
CA GLN A 246 -1.36 -9.48 18.26
C GLN A 246 -0.75 -9.09 19.61
N VAL A 247 -0.17 -7.89 19.69
CA VAL A 247 0.26 -7.26 20.92
C VAL A 247 -0.66 -6.09 21.27
N GLY A 248 -0.98 -5.96 22.55
CA GLY A 248 -1.85 -4.90 23.05
C GLY A 248 -3.31 -4.98 22.54
N LYS A 249 -4.08 -3.95 22.90
CA LYS A 249 -5.45 -3.75 22.41
C LYS A 249 -5.40 -2.94 21.11
N PRO A 250 -6.41 -3.08 20.21
CA PRO A 250 -6.56 -2.19 19.07
C PRO A 250 -6.52 -0.73 19.52
N THR A 251 -5.64 0.04 18.89
CA THR A 251 -5.56 1.49 19.09
C THR A 251 -6.50 2.16 18.10
N ASN A 252 -7.04 3.33 18.46
CA ASN A 252 -7.83 4.13 17.53
C ASN A 252 -6.94 5.26 17.00
N TYR A 253 -5.88 4.89 16.29
CA TYR A 253 -4.96 5.87 15.72
C TYR A 253 -5.69 6.61 14.59
N ILE A 254 -5.79 7.92 14.74
CA ILE A 254 -6.31 8.82 13.73
C ILE A 254 -5.09 9.58 13.19
N PRO A 255 -4.70 9.38 11.92
CA PRO A 255 -3.58 10.09 11.34
C PRO A 255 -3.82 11.60 11.45
N ARG A 256 -2.80 12.30 11.94
CA ARG A 256 -2.77 13.75 11.72
C ARG A 256 -2.59 13.99 10.22
N PRO A 257 -3.25 15.01 9.65
CA PRO A 257 -3.03 15.35 8.25
C PRO A 257 -1.54 15.52 8.00
N TYR A 258 -1.04 14.91 6.93
CA TYR A 258 0.35 15.10 6.54
C TYR A 258 0.58 16.59 6.26
N VAL A 259 1.76 17.13 6.59
CA VAL A 259 2.03 18.59 6.42
C VAL A 259 1.84 19.06 4.96
N LYS A 260 1.93 18.16 3.97
CA LYS A 260 1.65 18.48 2.56
C LYS A 260 0.20 18.23 2.12
N TYR A 261 -0.57 17.42 2.86
CA TYR A 261 -1.97 17.14 2.56
C TYR A 261 -2.83 17.74 3.66
N ASN A 262 -3.49 18.85 3.33
CA ASN A 262 -4.42 19.47 4.28
C ASN A 262 -5.68 18.63 4.51
N ALA A 263 -5.82 17.46 3.87
CA ALA A 263 -6.99 16.58 3.94
C ALA A 263 -6.77 15.34 4.82
N VAL A 264 -7.78 14.95 5.60
CA VAL A 264 -7.87 13.66 6.31
C VAL A 264 -9.22 13.02 6.02
N LEU A 265 -9.26 11.69 5.89
CA LEU A 265 -10.50 10.93 5.81
C LEU A 265 -10.89 10.39 7.18
N VAL A 266 -11.99 10.91 7.74
CA VAL A 266 -12.53 10.44 9.01
C VAL A 266 -13.67 9.47 8.74
N PRO A 267 -13.57 8.18 9.13
CA PRO A 267 -14.67 7.25 8.95
C PRO A 267 -15.90 7.70 9.74
N ILE A 268 -17.05 7.76 9.06
CA ILE A 268 -18.31 8.05 9.71
C ILE A 268 -18.88 6.71 10.21
N PRO A 269 -19.09 6.52 11.53
CA PRO A 269 -19.61 5.27 12.05
C PRO A 269 -20.97 4.92 11.44
N SER A 270 -21.16 3.64 11.09
CA SER A 270 -22.38 3.15 10.44
C SER A 270 -23.66 3.38 11.26
N ALA A 271 -23.51 3.40 12.59
CA ALA A 271 -24.58 3.69 13.55
C ALA A 271 -24.93 5.18 13.65
N SER A 272 -24.12 6.08 13.10
CA SER A 272 -24.38 7.53 13.18
C SER A 272 -25.53 7.96 12.27
N THR A 273 -26.26 9.00 12.71
CA THR A 273 -27.36 9.60 11.94
C THR A 273 -26.90 10.12 10.59
N LEU A 274 -25.70 10.71 10.54
CA LEU A 274 -25.10 11.21 9.29
C LEU A 274 -24.84 10.06 8.30
N HIS A 275 -24.28 8.94 8.76
CA HIS A 275 -24.04 7.78 7.90
C HIS A 275 -25.34 7.22 7.32
N GLN A 276 -26.37 7.07 8.15
CA GLN A 276 -27.68 6.58 7.72
C GLN A 276 -28.33 7.52 6.69
N ALA A 277 -28.26 8.84 6.91
CA ALA A 277 -28.80 9.83 5.99
C ALA A 277 -28.08 9.83 4.63
N LEU A 278 -26.74 9.77 4.63
CA LEU A 278 -25.95 9.69 3.41
C LEU A 278 -26.17 8.38 2.66
N SER A 279 -26.26 7.27 3.41
CA SER A 279 -26.57 5.95 2.85
C SER A 279 -27.92 5.93 2.14
N GLY A 280 -28.95 6.55 2.75
CA GLY A 280 -30.27 6.67 2.13
C GLY A 280 -30.24 7.42 0.81
N LYS A 281 -29.48 8.53 0.74
CA LYS A 281 -29.32 9.32 -0.50
C LYS A 281 -28.59 8.56 -1.59
N ILE A 282 -27.52 7.84 -1.27
CA ILE A 282 -26.77 7.04 -2.25
C ILE A 282 -27.62 5.88 -2.77
N LYS A 283 -28.35 5.18 -1.91
CA LYS A 283 -29.25 4.09 -2.32
C LYS A 283 -30.40 4.58 -3.21
N ALA A 284 -30.84 5.82 -3.05
CA ALA A 284 -31.84 6.43 -3.93
C ALA A 284 -31.34 6.66 -5.36
N ILE A 285 -30.01 6.75 -5.57
CA ILE A 285 -29.41 6.88 -6.91
C ILE A 285 -29.48 5.54 -7.67
N GLY A 286 -29.43 4.41 -6.97
CA GLY A 286 -29.61 3.10 -7.59
C GLY A 286 -29.73 1.97 -6.55
N PRO A 287 -30.71 1.05 -6.70
CA PRO A 287 -30.96 -0.01 -5.73
C PRO A 287 -29.82 -1.04 -5.62
N ASN A 288 -28.92 -1.08 -6.60
CA ASN A 288 -27.81 -2.05 -6.67
C ASN A 288 -26.49 -1.51 -6.09
N VAL A 289 -26.49 -0.33 -5.47
CA VAL A 289 -25.28 0.25 -4.89
C VAL A 289 -24.98 -0.37 -3.53
N THR A 290 -23.85 -1.07 -3.43
CA THR A 290 -23.30 -1.55 -2.16
C THR A 290 -22.34 -0.51 -1.59
N ILE A 291 -22.69 0.04 -0.43
CA ILE A 291 -21.87 1.04 0.27
C ILE A 291 -20.85 0.30 1.13
N ILE A 292 -19.57 0.47 0.82
CA ILE A 292 -18.45 -0.17 1.55
C ILE A 292 -18.06 0.67 2.77
N SER A 293 -17.90 1.98 2.59
CA SER A 293 -17.65 2.95 3.66
C SER A 293 -18.23 4.31 3.29
N ILE A 294 -18.43 5.17 4.30
CA ILE A 294 -18.68 6.60 4.11
C ILE A 294 -17.69 7.35 4.98
N ASP A 295 -16.90 8.20 4.35
CA ASP A 295 -15.79 8.90 4.98
C ASP A 295 -15.98 10.41 4.80
N GLU A 296 -15.78 11.17 5.87
CA GLU A 296 -15.76 12.62 5.84
C GLU A 296 -14.37 13.10 5.39
N ILE A 297 -14.31 13.92 4.35
CA ILE A 297 -13.08 14.59 3.93
C ILE A 297 -12.93 15.86 4.76
N LYS A 298 -11.98 15.90 5.69
CA LYS A 298 -11.64 17.10 6.46
C LYS A 298 -10.44 17.78 5.84
N ASN A 299 -10.63 18.93 5.18
CA ASN A 299 -9.54 19.74 4.65
C ASN A 299 -9.73 21.22 4.98
N SER A 300 -9.01 21.72 6.00
CA SER A 300 -9.19 23.09 6.50
C SER A 300 -8.91 24.15 5.44
N LEU A 301 -7.89 23.97 4.61
CA LEU A 301 -7.56 24.95 3.56
C LEU A 301 -8.67 25.01 2.49
N LEU A 302 -9.17 23.85 2.05
CA LEU A 302 -10.26 23.81 1.07
C LEU A 302 -11.56 24.31 1.68
N GLU A 303 -11.82 24.02 2.96
CA GLU A 303 -12.97 24.53 3.68
C GLU A 303 -12.92 26.05 3.82
N ASP A 304 -11.77 26.61 4.22
CA ASP A 304 -11.54 28.05 4.30
C ASP A 304 -11.72 28.71 2.92
N THR A 305 -11.16 28.11 1.87
CA THR A 305 -11.28 28.61 0.49
C THR A 305 -12.73 28.54 0.01
N TYR A 306 -13.42 27.43 0.29
CA TYR A 306 -14.81 27.21 -0.05
C TYR A 306 -15.72 28.21 0.67
N GLU A 307 -15.56 28.40 1.98
CA GLU A 307 -16.34 29.34 2.78
C GLU A 307 -16.04 30.80 2.39
N ALA A 308 -14.80 31.12 2.04
CA ALA A 308 -14.46 32.43 1.47
C ALA A 308 -15.18 32.68 0.15
N MET A 309 -15.16 31.71 -0.78
CA MET A 309 -15.84 31.82 -2.07
C MET A 309 -17.36 31.90 -1.89
N LYS A 310 -17.93 31.08 -1.00
CA LYS A 310 -19.35 31.11 -0.62
C LYS A 310 -19.77 32.49 -0.12
N LYS A 311 -18.96 33.14 0.73
CA LYS A 311 -19.20 34.53 1.18
C LYS A 311 -19.14 35.53 0.02
N ILE A 312 -18.22 35.38 -0.92
CA ILE A 312 -18.12 36.24 -2.11
C ILE A 312 -19.38 36.08 -2.99
N ILE A 313 -19.78 34.85 -3.31
CA ILE A 313 -20.97 34.56 -4.10
C ILE A 313 -22.22 35.09 -3.39
N ALA A 314 -22.36 34.87 -2.08
CA ALA A 314 -23.48 35.39 -1.31
C ALA A 314 -23.59 36.92 -1.42
N ARG A 315 -22.47 37.66 -1.36
CA ARG A 315 -22.48 39.13 -1.55
C ARG A 315 -22.99 39.53 -2.94
N GLN A 316 -22.66 38.76 -3.97
CA GLN A 316 -23.10 38.99 -5.34
C GLN A 316 -24.56 38.56 -5.58
N CYS A 317 -25.06 37.61 -4.79
CA CYS A 317 -26.36 36.97 -4.95
C CYS A 317 -27.35 37.31 -3.81
N LYS A 318 -27.38 38.56 -3.35
CA LYS A 318 -28.32 39.07 -2.33
C LYS A 318 -28.37 38.24 -1.04
N GLY A 319 -27.23 37.73 -0.60
CA GLY A 319 -27.08 36.92 0.61
C GLY A 319 -27.22 35.41 0.39
N ASN A 320 -27.56 34.93 -0.81
CA ASN A 320 -27.70 33.51 -1.08
C ASN A 320 -26.54 32.95 -1.93
N PRO A 321 -25.66 32.10 -1.38
CA PRO A 321 -24.57 31.50 -2.16
C PRO A 321 -25.02 30.42 -3.16
N ASN A 322 -26.32 30.06 -3.18
CA ASN A 322 -26.88 28.98 -4.01
C ASN A 322 -26.18 27.63 -3.79
N GLU A 323 -25.80 27.35 -2.55
CA GLU A 323 -25.13 26.11 -2.17
C GLU A 323 -26.06 24.90 -2.36
N LYS A 324 -25.55 23.87 -3.05
CA LYS A 324 -26.25 22.60 -3.26
C LYS A 324 -25.31 21.45 -2.95
N LYS A 325 -25.82 20.42 -2.28
CA LYS A 325 -25.12 19.14 -2.10
C LYS A 325 -25.44 18.25 -3.29
N LEU A 326 -24.46 18.01 -4.14
CA LEU A 326 -24.60 17.29 -5.40
C LEU A 326 -23.74 16.03 -5.42
N TYR A 327 -24.05 15.12 -6.34
CA TYR A 327 -23.22 13.98 -6.71
C TYR A 327 -22.79 14.18 -8.18
N TRP A 328 -21.55 13.86 -8.52
CA TRP A 328 -21.14 13.72 -9.92
C TRP A 328 -21.62 12.33 -10.40
N HIS A 329 -22.34 12.29 -11.51
CA HIS A 329 -22.82 11.07 -12.15
C HIS A 329 -21.88 10.61 -13.25
#